data_AF-A0A0T6AS03-F1
#
_entry.id   AF-A0A0T6AS03-F1
#
_cell.length_a   1.000
_cell.length_b   1.000
_cell.length_c   1.000
_cell.angle_alpha   90.00
_cell.angle_beta   90.00
_cell.angle_gamma   90.00
#
_symmetry.space_group_name_H-M   'P 1'
#
loop_
_entity.id
_entity.type
_entity.pdbx_description
1 polymer ?
#
loop_
_entity_poly.entity_id
_entity_poly.type
_entity_poly.pdbx_seq_one_letter_code
_entity_poly.pdbx_strand_id
1 'polypeptide(L)'
;MSVYLPTYEGLRARLREHDLPRLIARSGALPLGENQIGLRCAGRDYVVTYPDGMVLDAAGGPADVSVAILLLLYLLEATGIPAADRWISFEQLPGGAGYLASFRGRVVQPILRTFGPQPQRLLDAARVLDGEPLALGDVAARIPALPRVPIAYALWRGDEEFPPGASVVFDASVEGYLDAEVVTVLAELVTRRLVAAAAPDA
;
A
#
# COMPACT_ATOMS: atom_id res chain seq x y z
N MET A 1 -9.52 -25.62 -1.95
CA MET A 1 -10.18 -24.45 -2.57
C MET A 1 -9.70 -23.23 -1.81
N SER A 2 -9.04 -22.26 -2.47
CA SER A 2 -8.50 -21.10 -1.76
C SER A 2 -9.63 -20.29 -1.14
N VAL A 3 -9.52 -19.93 0.14
CA VAL A 3 -10.52 -19.11 0.87
C VAL A 3 -10.78 -17.77 0.16
N TYR A 4 -9.82 -17.30 -0.61
CA TYR A 4 -9.87 -16.02 -1.33
C TYR A 4 -10.55 -16.07 -2.70
N LEU A 5 -10.78 -17.27 -3.26
CA LEU A 5 -11.32 -17.40 -4.62
C LEU A 5 -12.72 -16.79 -4.77
N PRO A 6 -13.69 -17.01 -3.86
CA PRO A 6 -15.01 -16.40 -3.98
C PRO A 6 -14.97 -14.87 -3.92
N THR A 7 -14.13 -14.32 -3.04
CA THR A 7 -13.92 -12.86 -2.93
C THR A 7 -13.36 -12.29 -4.24
N TYR A 8 -12.34 -12.93 -4.79
CA TYR A 8 -11.72 -12.48 -6.04
C TYR A 8 -12.71 -12.52 -7.21
N GLU A 9 -13.47 -13.60 -7.37
CA GLU A 9 -14.49 -13.72 -8.41
C GLU A 9 -15.62 -12.70 -8.24
N GLY A 10 -16.06 -12.45 -7.00
CA GLY A 10 -17.07 -11.43 -6.69
C GLY A 10 -16.60 -10.01 -7.06
N LEU A 11 -15.35 -9.67 -6.78
CA LEU A 11 -14.77 -8.37 -7.15
C LEU A 11 -14.65 -8.20 -8.67
N ARG A 12 -14.27 -9.27 -9.38
CA ARG A 12 -14.25 -9.27 -10.85
C ARG A 12 -15.65 -9.07 -11.43
N ALA A 13 -16.67 -9.67 -10.84
CA ALA A 13 -18.06 -9.43 -11.24
C ALA A 13 -18.46 -7.96 -11.04
N ARG A 14 -18.18 -7.40 -9.86
CA ARG A 14 -18.44 -5.97 -9.56
C ARG A 14 -17.72 -5.03 -10.53
N LEU A 15 -16.47 -5.33 -10.92
CA LEU A 15 -15.73 -4.49 -11.88
C LEU A 15 -16.48 -4.29 -13.20
N ARG A 16 -17.21 -5.32 -13.67
CA ARG A 16 -17.99 -5.28 -14.92
C ARG A 16 -19.17 -4.30 -14.85
N GLU A 17 -19.61 -3.94 -13.65
CA GLU A 17 -20.73 -3.02 -13.40
C GLU A 17 -20.28 -1.55 -13.45
N HIS A 18 -18.98 -1.28 -13.59
CA HIS A 18 -18.39 0.05 -13.62
C HIS A 18 -17.78 0.37 -14.99
N ASP A 19 -17.79 1.65 -15.35
CA ASP A 19 -17.20 2.17 -16.58
C ASP A 19 -15.69 2.44 -16.41
N LEU A 20 -14.91 2.01 -17.40
CA LEU A 20 -13.45 2.15 -17.41
C LEU A 20 -12.95 3.60 -17.18
N PRO A 21 -13.52 4.64 -17.84
CA PRO A 21 -13.09 6.02 -17.61
C PRO A 21 -13.24 6.47 -16.16
N ARG A 22 -14.33 6.08 -15.48
CA ARG A 22 -14.55 6.40 -14.07
C ARG A 22 -13.56 5.70 -13.15
N LEU A 23 -13.29 4.42 -13.38
CA LEU A 23 -12.31 3.65 -12.59
C LEU A 23 -10.93 4.33 -12.66
N ILE A 24 -10.49 4.71 -13.86
CA ILE A 24 -9.23 5.44 -14.09
C ILE A 24 -9.25 6.80 -13.41
N ALA A 25 -10.28 7.61 -13.63
CA ALA A 25 -10.35 8.97 -13.11
C ALA A 25 -10.35 9.05 -11.58
N ARG A 26 -10.97 8.06 -10.91
CA ARG A 26 -11.08 8.05 -9.44
C ARG A 26 -9.86 7.44 -8.75
N SER A 27 -9.27 6.40 -9.34
CA SER A 27 -8.05 5.80 -8.77
C SER A 27 -6.82 6.65 -9.11
N GLY A 28 -6.75 7.27 -10.28
CA GLY A 28 -5.48 7.76 -10.82
C GLY A 28 -4.63 6.65 -11.42
N ALA A 29 -5.25 5.50 -11.75
CA ALA A 29 -4.66 4.49 -12.60
C ALA A 29 -4.37 5.04 -14.01
N LEU A 30 -3.54 4.32 -14.76
CA LEU A 30 -3.17 4.70 -16.13
C LEU A 30 -3.99 3.90 -17.14
N PRO A 31 -4.59 4.52 -18.18
CA PRO A 31 -5.15 3.77 -19.30
C PRO A 31 -4.03 3.06 -20.07
N LEU A 32 -4.17 1.75 -20.26
CA LEU A 32 -3.30 0.95 -21.12
C LEU A 32 -4.12 0.39 -22.29
N GLY A 33 -4.07 1.08 -23.43
CA GLY A 33 -4.95 0.76 -24.56
C GLY A 33 -6.44 0.93 -24.22
N GLU A 34 -7.30 0.17 -24.90
CA GLU A 34 -8.76 0.32 -24.77
C GLU A 34 -9.37 -0.44 -23.60
N ASN A 35 -8.72 -1.52 -23.13
CA ASN A 35 -9.32 -2.51 -22.23
C ASN A 35 -8.38 -2.94 -21.10
N GLN A 36 -7.42 -2.10 -20.70
CA GLN A 36 -6.53 -2.41 -19.59
C GLN A 36 -6.27 -1.19 -18.71
N ILE A 37 -6.07 -1.46 -17.43
CA ILE A 37 -5.82 -0.48 -16.38
C ILE A 37 -4.44 -0.76 -15.80
N GLY A 38 -3.51 0.18 -15.95
CA GLY A 38 -2.17 0.14 -15.37
C GLY A 38 -2.17 0.68 -13.95
N LEU A 39 -1.60 -0.08 -13.02
CA LEU A 39 -1.44 0.29 -11.62
C LEU A 39 -0.01 0.04 -11.17
N ARG A 40 0.58 1.04 -10.49
CA ARG A 40 1.82 0.84 -9.75
C ARG A 40 1.48 0.67 -8.28
N CYS A 41 1.88 -0.47 -7.72
CA CYS A 41 1.60 -0.83 -6.33
C CYS A 41 2.89 -1.27 -5.65
N ALA A 42 3.27 -0.54 -4.59
CA ALA A 42 4.45 -0.78 -3.77
C ALA A 42 5.73 -1.03 -4.61
N GLY A 43 5.98 -0.17 -5.59
CA GLY A 43 7.16 -0.23 -6.47
C GLY A 43 7.10 -1.26 -7.61
N ARG A 44 5.95 -1.90 -7.87
CA ARG A 44 5.78 -2.84 -9.00
C ARG A 44 4.59 -2.49 -9.84
N ASP A 45 4.70 -2.74 -11.14
CA ASP A 45 3.63 -2.51 -12.11
C ASP A 45 2.73 -3.74 -12.22
N TYR A 46 1.44 -3.46 -12.38
CA TYR A 46 0.36 -4.41 -12.57
C TYR A 46 -0.57 -3.93 -13.67
N VAL A 47 -1.20 -4.90 -14.34
CA VAL A 47 -2.22 -4.65 -15.35
C VAL A 47 -3.50 -5.35 -14.93
N VAL A 48 -4.60 -4.61 -14.84
CA VAL A 48 -5.94 -5.18 -14.67
C VAL A 48 -6.63 -5.20 -16.02
N THR A 49 -7.05 -6.37 -16.48
CA THR A 49 -7.84 -6.50 -17.71
C THR A 49 -9.26 -5.98 -17.48
N TYR A 50 -9.81 -5.28 -18.46
CA TYR A 50 -11.19 -4.78 -18.43
C TYR A 50 -12.00 -5.40 -19.58
N PRO A 51 -13.26 -5.82 -19.35
CA PRO A 51 -13.98 -5.78 -18.07
C PRO A 51 -13.73 -7.02 -17.19
N ASP A 52 -12.85 -7.94 -17.60
CA ASP A 52 -12.72 -9.24 -16.95
C ASP A 52 -12.14 -9.22 -15.52
N GLY A 53 -11.34 -8.20 -15.19
CA GLY A 53 -10.76 -7.99 -13.86
C GLY A 53 -9.63 -8.95 -13.50
N MET A 54 -9.01 -9.61 -14.49
CA MET A 54 -7.81 -10.40 -14.24
C MET A 54 -6.64 -9.47 -13.95
N VAL A 55 -5.95 -9.70 -12.84
CA VAL A 55 -4.78 -8.91 -12.46
C VAL A 55 -3.50 -9.65 -12.87
N LEU A 56 -2.69 -9.00 -13.68
CA LEU A 56 -1.43 -9.48 -14.20
C LEU A 56 -0.26 -8.73 -13.56
N ASP A 57 0.82 -9.43 -13.28
CA ASP A 57 2.08 -8.85 -12.86
C ASP A 57 2.92 -8.33 -14.05
N ALA A 58 4.08 -7.76 -13.75
CA ALA A 58 4.99 -7.21 -14.76
C ALA A 58 5.52 -8.26 -15.76
N ALA A 59 5.48 -9.56 -15.42
CA ALA A 59 5.85 -10.65 -16.33
C ALA A 59 4.68 -11.09 -17.22
N GLY A 60 3.49 -10.51 -17.04
CA GLY A 60 2.26 -10.86 -17.75
C GLY A 60 1.57 -12.11 -17.19
N GLY A 61 2.04 -12.65 -16.06
CA GLY A 61 1.42 -13.78 -15.36
C GLY A 61 0.35 -13.32 -14.35
N PRO A 62 -0.52 -14.21 -13.88
CA PRO A 62 -1.47 -13.87 -12.82
C PRO A 62 -0.76 -13.39 -11.56
N ALA A 63 -1.17 -12.24 -11.03
CA ALA A 63 -0.65 -11.73 -9.77
C ALA A 63 -1.03 -12.64 -8.60
N ASP A 64 -0.28 -12.53 -7.49
CA ASP A 64 -0.69 -13.13 -6.22
C ASP A 64 -2.12 -12.72 -5.86
N VAL A 65 -2.94 -13.68 -5.42
CA VAL A 65 -4.38 -13.47 -5.21
C VAL A 65 -4.67 -12.36 -4.19
N SER A 66 -3.82 -12.17 -3.16
CA SER A 66 -4.00 -11.12 -2.18
C SER A 66 -3.75 -9.73 -2.78
N VAL A 67 -2.75 -9.63 -3.67
CA VAL A 67 -2.47 -8.40 -4.42
C VAL A 67 -3.59 -8.13 -5.42
N ALA A 68 -4.08 -9.16 -6.11
CA ALA A 68 -5.18 -9.02 -7.06
C ALA A 68 -6.46 -8.50 -6.37
N ILE A 69 -6.81 -9.06 -5.21
CA ILE A 69 -7.94 -8.59 -4.40
C ILE A 69 -7.73 -7.14 -3.94
N LEU A 70 -6.54 -6.81 -3.43
CA LEU A 70 -6.20 -5.44 -3.01
C LEU A 70 -6.38 -4.43 -4.15
N LEU A 71 -5.88 -4.74 -5.35
CA LEU A 71 -5.96 -3.84 -6.50
C LEU A 71 -7.38 -3.67 -7.02
N LEU A 72 -8.18 -4.74 -7.04
CA LEU A 72 -9.59 -4.65 -7.42
C LEU A 72 -10.40 -3.85 -6.40
N LEU A 73 -10.21 -4.08 -5.09
CA LEU A 73 -10.85 -3.28 -4.05
C LEU A 73 -10.49 -1.81 -4.20
N TYR A 74 -9.20 -1.50 -4.36
CA TYR A 74 -8.76 -0.13 -4.59
C TYR A 74 -9.44 0.54 -5.80
N LEU A 75 -9.52 -0.15 -6.95
CA LEU A 75 -10.19 0.39 -8.14
C LEU A 75 -11.70 0.64 -7.90
N LEU A 76 -12.36 -0.27 -7.20
CA LEU A 76 -13.81 -0.22 -6.96
C LEU A 76 -14.19 0.83 -5.92
N GLU A 77 -13.40 0.98 -4.86
CA GLU A 77 -13.69 1.86 -3.72
C GLU A 77 -13.11 3.27 -3.88
N ALA A 78 -12.18 3.48 -4.82
CA ALA A 78 -11.61 4.81 -5.07
C ALA A 78 -12.71 5.85 -5.34
N THR A 79 -12.72 6.90 -4.52
CA THR A 79 -13.67 8.02 -4.64
C THR A 79 -13.18 9.12 -5.57
N GLY A 80 -11.86 9.25 -5.71
CA GLY A 80 -11.21 10.31 -6.47
C GLY A 80 -10.94 11.59 -5.70
N ILE A 81 -11.13 11.60 -4.38
CA ILE A 81 -10.80 12.77 -3.54
C ILE A 81 -9.31 13.10 -3.61
N PRO A 82 -8.93 14.39 -3.64
CA PRO A 82 -7.52 14.78 -3.65
C PRO A 82 -6.83 14.41 -2.33
N ALA A 83 -5.50 14.45 -2.32
CA ALA A 83 -4.72 14.34 -1.09
C ALA A 83 -5.18 15.41 -0.09
N ALA A 84 -5.27 15.03 1.18
CA ALA A 84 -5.60 15.95 2.26
C ALA A 84 -4.38 16.74 2.76
N ASP A 85 -3.19 16.34 2.33
CA ASP A 85 -1.88 16.84 2.75
C ASP A 85 -1.73 16.87 4.27
N ARG A 86 -2.31 15.85 4.92
CA ARG A 86 -2.37 15.73 6.38
C ARG A 86 -2.20 14.29 6.78
N TRP A 87 -1.13 14.02 7.51
CA TRP A 87 -0.83 12.69 8.05
C TRP A 87 -1.73 12.35 9.24
N ILE A 88 -2.27 11.13 9.23
CA ILE A 88 -3.03 10.52 10.32
C ILE A 88 -2.43 9.17 10.68
N SER A 89 -2.51 8.79 11.96
CA SER A 89 -2.12 7.47 12.42
C SER A 89 -3.18 6.43 12.07
N PHE A 90 -2.81 5.15 12.09
CA PHE A 90 -3.74 4.05 11.85
C PHE A 90 -4.95 4.07 12.82
N GLU A 91 -4.75 4.47 14.07
CA GLU A 91 -5.81 4.52 15.09
C GLU A 91 -6.89 5.57 14.78
N GLN A 92 -6.54 6.58 13.98
CA GLN A 92 -7.47 7.63 13.57
C GLN A 92 -8.37 7.19 12.42
N LEU A 93 -8.05 6.08 11.73
CA LEU A 93 -8.90 5.54 10.67
C LEU A 93 -10.20 4.98 11.26
N PRO A 94 -11.34 5.12 10.57
CA PRO A 94 -12.56 4.40 10.90
C PRO A 94 -12.30 2.89 11.04
N GLY A 95 -12.57 2.33 12.23
CA GLY A 95 -12.29 0.92 12.54
C GLY A 95 -10.83 0.58 12.86
N GLY A 96 -9.90 1.53 12.72
CA GLY A 96 -8.46 1.32 12.94
C GLY A 96 -8.11 0.88 14.35
N ALA A 97 -8.75 1.46 15.37
CA ALA A 97 -8.55 1.07 16.77
C ALA A 97 -8.81 -0.43 17.02
N GLY A 98 -9.80 -1.03 16.34
CA GLY A 98 -10.11 -2.46 16.45
C GLY A 98 -9.07 -3.37 15.80
N TYR A 99 -8.32 -2.86 14.82
CA TYR A 99 -7.28 -3.60 14.08
C TYR A 99 -5.85 -3.29 14.53
N LEU A 100 -5.68 -2.38 15.48
CA LEU A 100 -4.37 -1.82 15.85
C LEU A 100 -3.34 -2.88 16.23
N ALA A 101 -3.71 -3.89 17.03
CA ALA A 101 -2.78 -4.94 17.46
C ALA A 101 -2.24 -5.73 16.25
N SER A 102 -3.13 -6.06 15.31
CA SER A 102 -2.79 -6.73 14.06
C SER A 102 -1.89 -5.86 13.18
N PHE A 103 -2.25 -4.59 13.01
CA PHE A 103 -1.47 -3.62 12.24
C PHE A 103 -0.05 -3.45 12.81
N ARG A 104 0.08 -3.28 14.14
CA ARG A 104 1.39 -3.16 14.80
C ARG A 104 2.25 -4.41 14.58
N GLY A 105 1.67 -5.60 14.69
CA GLY A 105 2.39 -6.86 14.49
C GLY A 105 2.86 -7.09 13.05
N ARG A 106 2.04 -6.73 12.06
CA ARG A 106 2.31 -6.96 10.63
C ARG A 106 3.10 -5.86 9.94
N VAL A 107 3.00 -4.62 10.44
CA VAL A 107 3.54 -3.43 9.76
C VAL A 107 4.61 -2.74 10.59
N VAL A 108 4.27 -2.28 11.79
CA VAL A 108 5.16 -1.43 12.60
C VAL A 108 6.36 -2.22 13.14
N GLN A 109 6.11 -3.39 13.72
CA GLN A 109 7.15 -4.22 14.32
C GLN A 109 8.20 -4.71 13.32
N PRO A 110 7.86 -5.21 12.12
CA PRO A 110 8.87 -5.57 11.12
C PRO A 110 9.74 -4.39 10.70
N ILE A 111 9.16 -3.20 10.50
CA ILE A 111 9.92 -1.98 10.18
C ILE A 111 10.89 -1.64 11.30
N LEU A 112 10.41 -1.59 12.55
CA LEU A 112 11.25 -1.27 13.70
C LEU A 112 12.39 -2.28 13.88
N ARG A 113 12.13 -3.59 13.72
CA ARG A 113 13.16 -4.63 13.82
C ARG A 113 14.22 -4.51 12.72
N THR A 114 13.80 -4.23 11.49
CA THR A 114 14.72 -4.19 10.34
C THR A 114 15.53 -2.91 10.28
N PHE A 115 14.89 -1.76 10.53
CA PHE A 115 15.49 -0.45 10.32
C PHE A 115 15.82 0.29 11.61
N GLY A 116 15.25 -0.08 12.76
CA GLY A 116 15.52 0.56 14.05
C GLY A 116 17.01 0.66 14.42
N PRO A 117 17.83 -0.40 14.22
CA PRO A 117 19.27 -0.33 14.47
C PRO A 117 20.03 0.61 13.53
N GLN A 118 19.55 0.79 12.29
CA GLN A 118 20.19 1.64 11.27
C GLN A 118 19.12 2.37 10.42
N PRO A 119 18.50 3.44 10.96
CA PRO A 119 17.33 4.07 10.32
C PRO A 119 17.56 4.55 8.90
N GLN A 120 18.78 4.96 8.55
CA GLN A 120 19.13 5.45 7.21
C GLN A 120 18.90 4.41 6.10
N ARG A 121 18.98 3.11 6.41
CA ARG A 121 18.70 2.04 5.44
C ARG A 121 17.25 2.06 4.96
N LEU A 122 16.34 2.69 5.70
CA LEU A 122 14.97 2.91 5.26
C LEU A 122 14.94 3.73 3.97
N LEU A 123 15.80 4.75 3.83
CA LEU A 123 15.81 5.61 2.66
C LEU A 123 16.29 4.86 1.42
N ASP A 124 17.29 4.01 1.57
CA ASP A 124 17.79 3.19 0.46
C ASP A 124 16.75 2.18 0.00
N ALA A 125 16.11 1.47 0.95
CA ALA A 125 15.02 0.54 0.65
C ALA A 125 13.80 1.26 0.06
N ALA A 126 13.49 2.46 0.54
CA ALA A 126 12.39 3.26 0.02
C ALA A 126 12.60 3.63 -1.44
N ARG A 127 13.81 4.01 -1.85
CA ARG A 127 14.10 4.34 -3.27
C ARG A 127 13.82 3.18 -4.22
N VAL A 128 14.03 1.93 -3.81
CA VAL A 128 13.68 0.74 -4.61
C VAL A 128 12.17 0.65 -4.87
N LEU A 129 11.35 1.24 -4.00
CA LEU A 129 9.90 1.30 -4.11
C LEU A 129 9.41 2.69 -4.57
N ASP A 130 10.26 3.47 -5.24
CA ASP A 130 10.00 4.85 -5.69
C ASP A 130 9.67 5.82 -4.55
N GLY A 131 10.07 5.47 -3.33
CA GLY A 131 9.90 6.29 -2.16
C GLY A 131 10.90 7.43 -2.07
N GLU A 132 10.49 8.48 -1.39
CA GLU A 132 11.27 9.70 -1.20
C GLU A 132 11.43 10.03 0.30
N PRO A 133 12.52 10.69 0.71
CA PRO A 133 12.68 11.15 2.09
C PRO A 133 11.55 12.09 2.51
N LEU A 134 11.12 11.99 3.76
CA LEU A 134 10.13 12.86 4.37
C LEU A 134 10.71 13.50 5.64
N ALA A 135 10.39 14.77 5.88
CA ALA A 135 10.79 15.49 7.10
C ALA A 135 9.84 15.14 8.27
N LEU A 136 9.93 13.90 8.76
CA LEU A 136 9.13 13.37 9.86
C LEU A 136 10.00 12.46 10.75
N GLY A 137 10.05 12.69 12.06
CA GLY A 137 10.94 11.94 12.95
C GLY A 137 12.43 12.18 12.64
N ASP A 138 13.30 11.23 13.00
CA ASP A 138 14.74 11.30 12.69
C ASP A 138 15.07 10.85 11.27
N VAL A 139 14.37 9.82 10.80
CA VAL A 139 14.42 9.33 9.42
C VAL A 139 13.03 8.91 9.01
N ALA A 140 12.53 9.43 7.90
CA ALA A 140 11.27 8.98 7.31
C ALA A 140 11.34 8.91 5.79
N ALA A 141 10.46 8.08 5.25
CA ALA A 141 10.23 7.97 3.82
C ALA A 141 8.73 7.93 3.52
N ARG A 142 8.32 8.63 2.46
CA ARG A 142 7.01 8.52 1.83
C ARG A 142 7.10 7.52 0.70
N ILE A 143 6.30 6.47 0.75
CA ILE A 143 6.18 5.46 -0.30
C ILE A 143 4.90 5.71 -1.10
N PRO A 144 4.95 5.84 -2.44
CA PRO A 144 3.76 5.86 -3.28
C PRO A 144 3.15 4.44 -3.37
N ALA A 145 2.49 3.99 -2.31
CA ALA A 145 2.05 2.61 -2.16
C ALA A 145 1.01 2.20 -3.21
N LEU A 146 0.08 3.09 -3.53
CA LEU A 146 -0.82 3.04 -4.69
C LEU A 146 -0.97 4.46 -5.24
N PRO A 147 -1.53 4.66 -6.44
CA PRO A 147 -1.90 5.99 -6.87
C PRO A 147 -2.82 6.65 -5.82
N ARG A 148 -2.53 7.89 -5.46
CA ARG A 148 -3.31 8.66 -4.45
C ARG A 148 -3.34 8.10 -3.02
N VAL A 149 -2.67 6.98 -2.73
CA VAL A 149 -2.57 6.42 -1.36
C VAL A 149 -1.09 6.27 -0.98
N PRO A 150 -0.41 7.37 -0.62
CA PRO A 150 0.94 7.30 -0.08
C PRO A 150 0.93 6.77 1.37
N ILE A 151 1.99 6.08 1.75
CA ILE A 151 2.24 5.65 3.14
C ILE A 151 3.56 6.25 3.59
N ALA A 152 3.58 6.89 4.75
CA ALA A 152 4.81 7.38 5.34
C ALA A 152 5.25 6.51 6.51
N TYR A 153 6.53 6.16 6.52
CA TYR A 153 7.20 5.41 7.58
C TYR A 153 8.18 6.35 8.26
N ALA A 154 8.08 6.50 9.58
CA ALA A 154 8.96 7.34 10.38
C ALA A 154 9.63 6.55 11.49
N LEU A 155 10.91 6.82 11.71
CA LEU A 155 11.74 6.20 12.72
C LEU A 155 12.32 7.26 13.65
N TRP A 156 12.39 6.92 14.94
CA TRP A 156 13.11 7.67 15.96
C TRP A 156 14.21 6.78 16.51
N ARG A 157 15.41 7.34 16.63
CA ARG A 157 16.53 6.67 17.29
C ARG A 157 16.19 6.51 18.77
N GLY A 158 16.57 5.37 19.32
CA GLY A 158 16.59 5.21 20.76
C GLY A 158 17.82 5.89 21.34
N ASP A 159 17.76 6.17 22.63
CA ASP A 159 18.89 6.63 23.44
C ASP A 159 19.00 5.78 24.72
N GLU A 160 19.75 6.24 25.71
CA GLU A 160 19.93 5.53 26.97
C GLU A 160 18.65 5.42 27.81
N GLU A 161 17.67 6.29 27.56
CA GLU A 161 16.43 6.41 28.33
C GLU A 161 15.22 5.82 27.59
N PHE A 162 15.21 5.87 26.25
CA PHE A 162 14.08 5.45 25.42
C PHE A 162 14.49 4.47 24.29
N PRO A 163 13.72 3.38 24.07
CA PRO A 163 13.97 2.49 22.94
C PRO A 163 13.66 3.18 21.60
N PRO A 164 14.22 2.68 20.47
CA PRO A 164 13.88 3.21 19.15
C PRO A 164 12.39 3.06 18.85
N GLY A 165 11.84 4.04 18.14
CA GLY A 165 10.43 4.12 17.80
C GLY A 165 10.19 4.00 16.30
N ALA A 166 9.01 3.49 15.93
CA ALA A 166 8.53 3.50 14.56
C ALA A 166 7.05 3.90 14.51
N SER A 167 6.68 4.69 13.51
CA SER A 167 5.30 5.03 13.20
C SER A 167 5.04 4.87 11.71
N VAL A 168 3.82 4.44 11.38
CA VAL A 168 3.34 4.34 10.00
C VAL A 168 2.05 5.15 9.92
N VAL A 169 2.08 6.17 9.07
CA VAL A 169 1.02 7.15 8.92
C VAL A 169 0.58 7.26 7.47
N PHE A 170 -0.64 7.75 7.29
CA PHE A 170 -1.34 7.79 6.01
C PHE A 170 -1.82 9.20 5.75
N ASP A 171 -1.91 9.60 4.49
CA ASP A 171 -2.65 10.83 4.18
C ASP A 171 -4.14 10.62 4.51
N ALA A 172 -4.79 11.61 5.11
CA ALA A 172 -6.17 11.49 5.56
C ALA A 172 -7.16 11.16 4.42
N SER A 173 -6.80 11.41 3.15
CA SER A 173 -7.60 10.99 2.00
C SER A 173 -7.71 9.47 1.85
N VAL A 174 -6.89 8.66 2.53
CA VAL A 174 -6.92 7.19 2.44
C VAL A 174 -8.30 6.60 2.73
N GLU A 175 -9.11 7.25 3.58
CA GLU A 175 -10.47 6.83 3.92
C GLU A 175 -11.42 6.83 2.70
N GLY A 176 -11.10 7.64 1.68
CA GLY A 176 -11.82 7.65 0.40
C GLY A 176 -11.33 6.60 -0.60
N TYR A 177 -10.44 5.69 -0.19
CA TYR A 177 -9.87 4.65 -1.05
C TYR A 177 -9.91 3.27 -0.42
N LEU A 178 -9.60 3.15 0.89
CA LEU A 178 -9.43 1.86 1.57
C LEU A 178 -9.90 1.95 3.02
N ASP A 179 -10.54 0.90 3.51
CA ASP A 179 -10.84 0.75 4.93
C ASP A 179 -9.59 0.29 5.73
N ALA A 180 -9.70 0.25 7.06
CA ALA A 180 -8.60 -0.13 7.94
C ALA A 180 -8.06 -1.55 7.69
N GLU A 181 -8.91 -2.49 7.26
CA GLU A 181 -8.50 -3.87 6.97
C GLU A 181 -7.63 -3.91 5.71
N VAL A 182 -8.09 -3.27 4.63
CA VAL A 182 -7.38 -3.24 3.35
C VAL A 182 -6.12 -2.36 3.44
N VAL A 183 -6.15 -1.26 4.20
CA VAL A 183 -4.96 -0.46 4.52
C VAL A 183 -3.90 -1.30 5.23
N THR A 184 -4.31 -2.18 6.15
CA THR A 184 -3.37 -3.11 6.82
C THR A 184 -2.69 -4.03 5.80
N VAL A 185 -3.45 -4.60 4.86
CA VAL A 185 -2.91 -5.48 3.81
C VAL A 185 -1.94 -4.72 2.89
N LEU A 186 -2.29 -3.50 2.47
CA LEU A 186 -1.41 -2.66 1.65
C LEU A 186 -0.11 -2.31 2.40
N ALA A 187 -0.22 -1.85 3.64
CA ALA A 187 0.93 -1.47 4.45
C ALA A 187 1.83 -2.68 4.76
N GLU A 188 1.25 -3.87 4.98
CA GLU A 188 1.99 -5.12 5.13
C GLU A 188 2.73 -5.49 3.84
N LEU A 189 2.11 -5.34 2.66
CA LEU A 189 2.77 -5.56 1.37
C LEU A 189 3.96 -4.62 1.19
N VAL A 190 3.79 -3.33 1.45
CA VAL A 190 4.87 -2.33 1.37
C VAL A 190 5.98 -2.66 2.36
N THR A 191 5.64 -2.95 3.62
CA THR A 191 6.60 -3.33 4.65
C THR A 191 7.41 -4.56 4.26
N ARG A 192 6.78 -5.62 3.76
CA ARG A 192 7.50 -6.83 3.29
C ARG A 192 8.50 -6.50 2.19
N ARG A 193 8.14 -5.62 1.25
CA ARG A 193 9.01 -5.21 0.16
C ARG A 193 10.15 -4.30 0.61
N LEU A 194 9.90 -3.37 1.55
CA LEU A 194 10.95 -2.57 2.18
C LEU A 194 11.96 -3.48 2.90
N VAL A 195 11.47 -4.44 3.69
CA VAL A 195 12.32 -5.40 4.40
C VAL A 195 13.13 -6.24 3.42
N ALA A 196 12.53 -6.69 2.32
CA ALA A 196 13.23 -7.44 1.28
C ALA A 196 14.31 -6.60 0.58
N ALA A 197 14.02 -5.33 0.25
CA ALA A 197 14.97 -4.40 -0.35
C ALA A 197 16.13 -4.03 0.58
N ALA A 198 15.97 -4.22 1.89
CA ALA A 198 17.02 -4.01 2.87
C ALA A 198 17.95 -5.23 3.01
N ALA A 199 17.54 -6.44 2.61
CA ALA A 199 18.42 -7.60 2.67
C ALA A 199 19.62 -7.38 1.71
N PRO A 200 20.87 -7.58 2.15
CA PRO A 200 21.99 -7.58 1.20
C PRO A 200 21.73 -8.66 0.15
N ASP A 201 22.06 -8.38 -1.12
CA ASP A 201 22.07 -9.40 -2.17
C ASP A 201 22.82 -10.63 -1.64
N ALA A 202 22.12 -11.76 -1.57
CA ALA A 202 22.66 -13.03 -1.07
C ALA A 202 23.72 -13.61 -2.00
#